data_AF-A0A0A0JR15-F1
#
_entry.id   AF-A0A0A0JR15-F1
#
_cell.length_a   1.000
_cell.length_b   1.000
_cell.length_c   1.000
_cell.angle_alpha   90.00
_cell.angle_beta   90.00
_cell.angle_gamma   90.00
#
_symmetry.space_group_name_H-M   'P 1'
#
loop_
_entity.id
_entity.type
_entity.pdbx_description
1 polymer ?
#
loop_
_entity_poly.entity_id
_entity_poly.type
_entity_poly.pdbx_seq_one_letter_code
_entity_poly.pdbx_strand_id
1 'polypeptide(L)'
;MADAVSVYSSAKSTSGVGSGTGATTFAGLKILGRSIAVNVAPNTQVALDVAGKRVGTVTLNQQSKGTRDGVYRSYTRGIVISLLAGNPFGLPGSTVIYISAAHAGRHDSSAGSSPPMPSSPTPRRWVSPTGP
;
A
#
# COMPACT_ATOMS: atom_id res chain seq x y z
N MET A 1 -8.76 -28.33 -9.75
CA MET A 1 -9.03 -27.05 -9.06
C MET A 1 -7.71 -26.49 -8.61
N ALA A 2 -7.36 -25.27 -8.98
CA ALA A 2 -6.14 -24.60 -8.53
C ALA A 2 -6.46 -23.79 -7.27
N ASP A 3 -5.70 -23.99 -6.19
CA ASP A 3 -5.64 -23.05 -5.07
C ASP A 3 -4.93 -21.79 -5.59
N ALA A 4 -5.64 -20.68 -5.66
CA ALA A 4 -5.14 -19.44 -6.24
C ALA A 4 -5.28 -18.28 -5.24
N VAL A 5 -4.22 -17.48 -5.13
CA VAL A 5 -4.20 -16.24 -4.35
C VAL A 5 -4.02 -15.09 -5.32
N SER A 6 -4.99 -14.18 -5.38
CA SER A 6 -4.89 -12.94 -6.17
C SER A 6 -4.76 -11.76 -5.22
N VAL A 7 -3.77 -10.91 -5.45
CA VAL A 7 -3.52 -9.71 -4.63
C VAL A 7 -3.49 -8.50 -5.54
N TYR A 8 -4.25 -7.48 -5.14
CA TYR A 8 -4.37 -6.22 -5.85
C TYR A 8 -4.05 -5.06 -4.90
N SER A 9 -3.27 -4.09 -5.36
CA SER A 9 -3.05 -2.83 -4.67
C SER A 9 -3.04 -1.69 -5.68
N SER A 10 -3.66 -0.58 -5.33
CA SER A 10 -3.70 0.64 -6.13
C SER A 10 -3.54 1.87 -5.26
N ALA A 11 -2.96 2.92 -5.85
CA ALA A 11 -2.76 4.20 -5.22
C ALA A 11 -3.23 5.32 -6.16
N LYS A 12 -3.85 6.34 -5.58
CA LYS A 12 -4.32 7.57 -6.22
C LYS A 12 -3.90 8.75 -5.33
N SER A 13 -3.59 9.87 -5.96
CA SER A 13 -3.33 11.14 -5.30
C SER A 13 -4.08 12.20 -6.12
N THR A 14 -4.83 13.08 -5.46
CA THR A 14 -5.61 14.13 -6.09
C THR A 14 -5.51 15.37 -5.22
N SER A 15 -4.92 16.44 -5.74
CA SER A 15 -4.71 17.70 -5.02
C SER A 15 -4.03 17.53 -3.65
N GLY A 16 -3.00 16.68 -3.58
CA GLY A 16 -2.30 16.35 -2.33
C GLY A 16 -3.03 15.35 -1.41
N VAL A 17 -4.28 14.99 -1.73
CA VAL A 17 -5.04 13.97 -0.98
C VAL A 17 -4.80 12.59 -1.59
N GLY A 18 -4.13 11.74 -0.83
CA GLY A 18 -3.87 10.35 -1.20
C GLY A 18 -5.03 9.40 -0.86
N SER A 19 -5.32 8.46 -1.76
CA SER A 19 -6.26 7.35 -1.54
C SER A 19 -5.72 6.07 -2.19
N GLY A 20 -6.13 4.90 -1.70
CA GLY A 20 -5.67 3.63 -2.26
C GLY A 20 -6.66 2.52 -1.98
N THR A 21 -6.65 1.52 -2.85
CA THR A 21 -7.52 0.33 -2.73
C THR A 21 -6.64 -0.90 -2.76
N GLY A 22 -6.82 -1.77 -1.75
CA GLY A 22 -6.21 -3.08 -1.69
C GLY A 22 -7.30 -4.15 -1.66
N ALA A 23 -7.03 -5.30 -2.28
CA ALA A 23 -7.90 -6.47 -2.19
C ALA A 23 -7.08 -7.75 -2.30
N THR A 24 -7.54 -8.80 -1.61
CA THR A 24 -7.02 -10.16 -1.78
C THR A 24 -8.18 -11.11 -1.94
N THR A 25 -8.08 -12.01 -2.91
CA THR A 25 -9.02 -13.11 -3.11
C THR A 25 -8.31 -14.45 -2.93
N PHE A 26 -8.93 -15.34 -2.16
CA PHE A 26 -8.44 -16.69 -1.91
C PHE A 26 -9.39 -17.71 -2.53
N ALA A 27 -8.86 -18.66 -3.28
CA ALA A 27 -9.63 -19.80 -3.77
C ALA A 27 -9.12 -21.08 -3.10
N GLY A 28 -9.97 -21.76 -2.33
CA GLY A 28 -9.64 -23.06 -1.72
C GLY A 28 -8.85 -23.01 -0.41
N LEU A 29 -8.42 -21.82 0.03
CA LEU A 29 -7.54 -21.68 1.19
C LEU A 29 -8.14 -22.26 2.48
N LYS A 30 -7.37 -23.14 3.12
CA LYS A 30 -7.65 -23.67 4.45
C LYS A 30 -6.53 -23.34 5.42
N ILE A 31 -6.88 -22.92 6.62
CA ILE A 31 -5.94 -22.72 7.73
C ILE A 31 -6.37 -23.64 8.87
N LEU A 32 -5.50 -24.58 9.25
CA LEU A 32 -5.80 -25.59 10.28
C LEU A 32 -7.10 -26.36 10.00
N GLY A 33 -7.35 -26.70 8.73
CA GLY A 33 -8.57 -27.39 8.28
C GLY A 33 -9.81 -26.51 8.17
N ARG A 34 -9.76 -25.24 8.63
CA ARG A 34 -10.86 -24.28 8.52
C ARG A 34 -10.80 -23.58 7.16
N SER A 35 -11.88 -23.68 6.39
CA SER A 35 -12.01 -22.95 5.13
C SER A 35 -12.08 -21.45 5.39
N ILE A 36 -11.27 -20.70 4.65
CA ILE A 36 -11.26 -19.24 4.67
C ILE A 36 -12.20 -18.72 3.60
N ALA A 37 -12.94 -17.65 3.91
CA ALA A 37 -13.81 -17.01 2.94
C ALA A 37 -13.00 -16.49 1.74
N VAL A 38 -13.61 -16.53 0.56
CA VAL A 38 -12.96 -16.09 -0.69
C VAL A 38 -12.50 -14.64 -0.62
N ASN A 39 -13.33 -13.78 0.01
CA ASN A 39 -13.03 -12.38 0.26
C ASN A 39 -12.99 -12.15 1.77
N VAL A 40 -11.84 -11.72 2.28
CA VAL A 40 -11.62 -11.51 3.71
C VAL A 40 -11.42 -10.02 3.97
N ALA A 41 -11.96 -9.52 5.08
CA ALA A 41 -11.80 -8.13 5.46
C ALA A 41 -10.30 -7.77 5.60
N PRO A 42 -9.91 -6.50 5.35
CA PRO A 42 -8.53 -6.08 5.51
C PRO A 42 -7.99 -6.38 6.91
N ASN A 43 -6.74 -6.84 6.98
CA ASN A 43 -6.01 -7.16 8.22
C ASN A 43 -6.70 -8.22 9.10
N THR A 44 -7.44 -9.17 8.50
CA THR A 44 -8.07 -10.26 9.24
C THR A 44 -7.00 -11.15 9.86
N GLN A 45 -7.10 -11.39 11.17
CA GLN A 45 -6.16 -12.25 11.88
C GLN A 45 -6.79 -13.60 12.19
N VAL A 46 -6.07 -14.67 11.84
CA VAL A 46 -6.39 -16.04 12.21
C VAL A 46 -5.26 -16.54 13.08
N ALA A 47 -5.58 -16.92 14.30
CA ALA A 47 -4.57 -17.47 15.17
C ALA A 47 -4.23 -18.91 14.75
N LEU A 48 -2.94 -19.23 14.82
CA LEU A 48 -2.43 -20.56 14.59
C LEU A 48 -2.33 -21.27 15.93
N ASP A 49 -3.31 -22.13 16.21
CA ASP A 49 -3.31 -23.03 17.36
C ASP A 49 -3.09 -24.46 16.87
N VAL A 50 -1.99 -25.08 17.30
CA VAL A 50 -1.68 -26.47 16.98
C VAL A 50 -1.66 -27.25 18.29
N ALA A 51 -2.48 -28.30 18.37
CA ALA A 51 -2.62 -29.14 19.57
C ALA A 51 -2.85 -28.32 20.86
N GLY A 52 -3.68 -27.27 20.79
CA GLY A 52 -4.02 -26.42 21.94
C GLY A 52 -2.96 -25.40 22.34
N LYS A 53 -1.84 -25.31 21.61
CA LYS A 53 -0.80 -24.29 21.83
C LYS A 53 -0.81 -23.26 20.70
N ARG A 54 -0.77 -21.98 21.05
CA ARG A 54 -0.58 -20.89 20.10
C ARG A 54 0.85 -20.97 19.55
N VAL A 55 0.98 -21.09 18.23
CA VAL A 55 2.28 -21.13 17.53
C VAL A 55 2.55 -19.87 16.72
N GLY A 56 1.52 -19.06 16.45
CA GLY A 56 1.64 -17.85 15.65
C GLY A 56 0.30 -17.25 15.25
N THR A 57 0.35 -16.34 14.29
CA THR A 57 -0.81 -15.68 13.70
C THR A 57 -0.64 -15.60 12.19
N VAL A 58 -1.72 -15.85 11.45
CA VAL A 58 -1.83 -15.54 10.03
C VAL A 58 -2.65 -14.26 9.89
N THR A 59 -2.06 -13.24 9.28
CA THR A 59 -2.79 -12.05 8.83
C THR A 59 -3.12 -12.21 7.36
N LEU A 60 -4.41 -12.16 7.05
CA LEU A 60 -4.97 -12.24 5.71
C LEU A 60 -5.34 -10.86 5.22
N ASN A 61 -5.14 -10.63 3.92
CA ASN A 61 -5.42 -9.35 3.27
C ASN A 61 -4.82 -8.18 4.06
N GLN A 62 -3.53 -8.29 4.43
CA GLN A 62 -2.86 -7.27 5.20
C GLN A 62 -2.72 -6.02 4.32
N GLN A 63 -3.25 -4.90 4.79
CA GLN A 63 -3.23 -3.64 4.07
C GLN A 63 -2.63 -2.55 4.93
N SER A 64 -1.71 -1.77 4.35
CA SER A 64 -1.21 -0.54 4.94
C SER A 64 -1.11 0.55 3.89
N LYS A 65 -1.33 1.80 4.30
CA LYS A 65 -1.29 2.97 3.44
C LYS A 65 -0.56 4.09 4.16
N GLY A 66 0.15 4.92 3.42
CA GLY A 66 0.83 6.07 4.01
C GLY A 66 1.52 6.93 2.97
N THR A 67 1.76 8.18 3.33
CA THR A 67 2.54 9.13 2.53
C THR A 67 3.95 9.23 3.09
N ARG A 68 4.96 9.07 2.25
CA ARG A 68 6.37 9.30 2.62
C ARG A 68 7.08 9.95 1.44
N ASP A 69 7.80 11.03 1.70
CA ASP A 69 8.56 11.78 0.69
C ASP A 69 7.67 12.25 -0.50
N GLY A 70 6.46 12.74 -0.22
CA GLY A 70 5.49 13.18 -1.26
C GLY A 70 4.80 12.04 -2.02
N VAL A 71 5.18 10.79 -1.80
CA VAL A 71 4.59 9.63 -2.48
C VAL A 71 3.55 8.97 -1.58
N TYR A 72 2.30 8.89 -2.05
CA TYR A 72 1.28 8.06 -1.42
C TYR A 72 1.51 6.60 -1.81
N ARG A 73 1.68 5.73 -0.82
CA ARG A 73 1.93 4.30 -1.01
C ARG A 73 0.80 3.47 -0.43
N SER A 74 0.40 2.44 -1.16
CA SER A 74 -0.54 1.41 -0.74
C SER A 74 0.12 0.04 -0.85
N TYR A 75 0.16 -0.67 0.26
CA TYR A 75 0.72 -2.00 0.40
C TYR A 75 -0.42 -2.98 0.67
N THR A 76 -0.49 -4.04 -0.12
CA THR A 76 -1.40 -5.16 0.13
C THR A 76 -0.62 -6.46 0.09
N ARG A 77 -0.75 -7.28 1.12
CA ARG A 77 -0.14 -8.61 1.21
C ARG A 77 -1.25 -9.63 1.40
N GLY A 78 -1.17 -10.74 0.67
CA GLY A 78 -2.21 -11.75 0.70
C GLY A 78 -2.22 -12.50 2.03
N ILE A 79 -1.15 -13.22 2.32
CA ILE A 79 -1.00 -14.00 3.56
C ILE A 79 0.31 -13.62 4.22
N VAL A 80 0.25 -13.27 5.50
CA VAL A 80 1.42 -12.97 6.33
C VAL A 80 1.38 -13.85 7.56
N ILE A 81 2.36 -14.73 7.70
CA ILE A 81 2.45 -15.66 8.82
C ILE A 81 3.52 -15.14 9.77
N SER A 82 3.17 -14.94 11.03
CA SER A 82 4.10 -14.55 12.09
C SER A 82 4.15 -15.64 13.15
N LEU A 83 5.32 -16.23 13.35
CA LEU A 83 5.51 -17.32 14.32
C LEU A 83 5.98 -16.78 15.68
N LEU A 84 5.46 -17.36 16.75
CA LEU A 84 5.90 -17.08 18.11
C LEU A 84 7.27 -17.70 18.39
N ALA A 85 8.03 -17.07 19.28
CA ALA A 85 9.24 -17.65 19.84
C ALA A 85 8.89 -18.90 20.65
N GLY A 86 9.73 -19.94 20.56
CA GLY A 86 9.48 -21.22 21.22
C GLY A 86 8.34 -22.04 20.61
N ASN A 87 7.97 -21.78 19.34
CA ASN A 87 7.03 -22.64 18.64
C ASN A 87 7.59 -24.09 18.50
N PRO A 88 6.71 -25.11 18.49
CA PRO A 88 7.13 -26.51 18.49
C PRO A 88 7.81 -26.98 17.20
N PHE A 89 7.88 -26.13 16.18
CA PHE A 89 8.48 -26.45 14.88
C PHE A 89 9.96 -26.08 14.78
N GLY A 90 10.56 -25.55 15.87
CA GLY A 90 11.97 -25.15 15.91
C GLY A 90 12.30 -23.95 15.02
N LEU A 91 11.30 -23.29 14.44
CA LEU A 91 11.48 -22.09 13.65
C LEU A 91 11.79 -20.92 14.58
N PRO A 92 12.72 -20.02 14.24
CA PRO A 92 12.98 -18.83 15.04
C PRO A 92 11.68 -18.03 15.25
N GLY A 93 11.42 -17.63 16.49
CA GLY A 93 10.39 -16.63 16.77
C GLY A 93 10.65 -15.36 15.97
N SER A 94 9.58 -14.68 15.55
CA SER A 94 9.65 -13.50 14.67
C SER A 94 9.95 -13.81 13.20
N THR A 95 9.95 -15.09 12.80
CA THR A 95 9.92 -15.42 11.36
C THR A 95 8.62 -14.91 10.75
N VAL A 96 8.73 -14.07 9.72
CA VAL A 96 7.59 -13.57 8.96
C VAL A 96 7.64 -14.12 7.54
N ILE A 97 6.63 -14.88 7.15
CA ILE A 97 6.49 -15.44 5.80
C ILE A 97 5.45 -14.61 5.05
N TYR A 98 5.84 -14.07 3.90
CA TYR A 98 4.97 -13.34 3.00
C TYR A 98 4.61 -14.22 1.81
N ILE A 99 3.33 -14.53 1.64
CA ILE A 99 2.83 -15.23 0.46
C ILE A 99 1.95 -14.23 -0.29
N SER A 100 2.40 -13.87 -1.49
CA SER A 100 1.81 -12.87 -2.41
C SER A 100 1.77 -11.44 -1.86
N ALA A 101 2.23 -10.48 -2.68
CA ALA A 101 2.27 -9.07 -2.32
C ALA A 101 2.06 -8.18 -3.55
N ALA A 102 1.37 -7.06 -3.35
CA ALA A 102 1.17 -6.01 -4.34
C ALA A 102 1.48 -4.64 -3.73
N HIS A 103 2.22 -3.83 -4.48
CA HIS A 103 2.72 -2.53 -4.06
C HIS A 103 2.31 -1.48 -5.09
N ALA A 104 1.72 -0.38 -4.62
CA ALA A 104 1.38 0.75 -5.48
C ALA A 104 1.88 2.05 -4.84
N GLY A 105 2.49 2.92 -5.64
CA GLY A 105 2.94 4.24 -5.24
C GLY A 105 2.48 5.29 -6.24
N ARG A 106 2.08 6.45 -5.76
CA ARG A 106 1.75 7.59 -6.63
C ARG A 106 2.28 8.88 -6.06
N HIS A 107 3.05 9.59 -6.88
CA HIS A 107 3.50 10.94 -6.60
C HIS A 107 2.32 11.91 -6.80
N ASP A 108 2.26 12.96 -6.00
CA ASP A 108 1.43 14.11 -6.31
C ASP A 108 2.05 14.85 -7.50
N SER A 109 1.44 14.74 -8.67
CA SER A 109 1.64 15.72 -9.73
C SER A 109 0.74 16.91 -9.43
N SER A 110 0.87 17.55 -8.26
CA SER A 110 0.61 18.99 -8.23
C SER A 110 1.80 19.61 -8.96
N ALA A 111 1.77 19.47 -10.30
CA ALA A 111 2.52 20.37 -11.16
C ALA A 111 2.25 21.74 -10.57
N GLY A 112 3.29 22.38 -10.05
CA GLY A 112 3.19 23.73 -9.55
C GLY A 112 2.42 24.48 -10.62
N SER A 113 1.26 25.00 -10.26
CA SER A 113 0.78 26.22 -10.87
C SER A 113 1.86 27.24 -10.54
N SER A 114 2.97 27.20 -11.30
CA SER A 114 3.85 28.33 -11.46
C SER A 114 2.89 29.47 -11.74
N PRO A 115 2.83 30.51 -10.90
CA PRO A 115 2.08 31.69 -11.27
C PRO A 115 2.56 32.08 -12.67
N PRO A 116 1.67 32.45 -13.61
CA PRO A 116 2.11 32.96 -14.89
C PRO A 116 3.17 34.02 -14.60
N MET A 117 4.37 33.86 -15.17
CA MET A 117 5.44 34.85 -14.99
C MET A 117 4.82 36.23 -15.26
N PRO A 118 5.00 37.22 -14.38
CA PRO A 118 4.62 38.58 -14.74
C PRO A 118 5.36 38.90 -16.04
N SER A 119 4.59 39.25 -17.07
CA SER A 119 5.13 39.63 -18.37
C SER A 119 6.24 40.65 -18.17
N SER A 120 7.42 40.37 -18.75
CA SER A 120 8.59 41.24 -18.75
C SER A 120 8.18 42.69 -18.99
N PRO A 121 8.71 43.67 -18.23
CA PRO A 121 8.36 45.08 -18.44
C PRO A 121 8.71 45.45 -19.89
N THR A 122 7.70 45.84 -20.66
CA THR A 122 7.88 46.37 -22.01
C THR A 122 8.95 47.46 -21.95
N PRO A 123 10.02 47.42 -22.77
CA PRO A 123 11.05 48.44 -22.74
C PRO A 123 10.37 49.78 -23.03
N ARG A 124 10.44 50.71 -22.06
CA ARG A 124 10.03 52.09 -22.25
C ARG A 124 10.87 52.66 -23.38
N ARG A 125 10.27 52.81 -24.56
CA ARG A 125 10.85 53.54 -25.68
C ARG A 125 11.11 54.96 -25.21
N TRP A 126 12.38 55.30 -24.99
CA TRP A 126 12.79 56.68 -24.79
C TRP A 126 12.39 57.48 -26.04
N VAL A 127 11.42 58.37 -25.88
CA VAL A 127 11.10 59.38 -26.90
C VAL A 127 11.92 60.61 -26.52
N SER A 128 12.90 60.95 -27.35
CA SER A 128 13.67 62.18 -27.18
C SER A 128 12.72 63.39 -27.22
N PRO A 129 12.90 64.40 -26.35
CA PRO A 129 12.12 65.62 -26.43
C PRO A 129 12.52 66.41 -27.68
N THR A 130 11.62 66.50 -28.66
CA THR A 130 11.64 67.58 -29.65
C THR A 130 11.10 68.84 -28.97
N GLY A 131 11.90 69.91 -29.01
CA GLY A 131 11.72 71.17 -28.26
C GLY A 131 10.48 71.99 -28.63
N PRO A 132 10.38 73.18 -28.02
CA PRO A 132 10.69 74.42 -28.75
C PRO A 132 11.95 75.13 -28.25
#